data_AF-A0A538BR65-F1
#
_entry.id   AF-A0A538BR65-F1
#
_cell.length_a   1.000
_cell.length_b   1.000
_cell.length_c   1.000
_cell.angle_alpha   90.00
_cell.angle_beta   90.00
_cell.angle_gamma   90.00
#
_symmetry.space_group_name_H-M   'P 1'
#
loop_
_entity.id
_entity.type
_entity.pdbx_description
1 polymer ?
#
loop_
_entity_poly.entity_id
_entity_poly.type
_entity_poly.pdbx_seq_one_letter_code
_entity_poly.pdbx_strand_id
1 'polypeptide(L)'
;EVRRRLPAAHVAASHEVAPEFREFERASTTAADAYLGPVVAGYVRSLGRRCKDEGLPEPLVMRSSGGVASLEEVAAHPAIALVSGPAAGVVGAARICALAGLEDAVSFDMGGTSTDVCLVVGGGAGRAAEKAVGGLPIRLPTVDLHTVGAGGGSIAWIDSGGALRVGPRSAGADPGPACYGRGGHEPTVTDANLLLGRLPERLAGGLELDRDAAERALGRLDPKDVVDVVNAEMLRALRVVTVERGHDPRRLALVAFGGAGPLHACALAEELGMRTVLVPEAAGVLSALGLVASDERRDAVRSYLCPLEEAGELPREGEADLRYAGQSFELTVPLSGGDPAEAFHLAHEERYGYADRGRPIELVAVRTAEIRPGPAFELPAGDPLRVEGPALVELPGATCWVDPGWEGVRDGSSTLVLTRS
;
A
#
# COMPACT_ATOMS: atom_id res chain seq x y z
N GLU A 1 -32.37 19.47 2.82
CA GLU A 1 -32.88 20.50 1.87
C GLU A 1 -32.22 20.45 0.50
N VAL A 2 -30.88 20.49 0.40
CA VAL A 2 -30.18 20.46 -0.91
C VAL A 2 -30.56 19.24 -1.76
N ARG A 3 -30.51 18.02 -1.20
CA ARG A 3 -30.97 16.78 -1.86
C ARG A 3 -32.41 16.89 -2.41
N ARG A 4 -33.30 17.60 -1.70
CA ARG A 4 -34.70 17.82 -2.10
C ARG A 4 -34.81 18.78 -3.30
N ARG A 5 -33.99 19.84 -3.33
CA ARG A 5 -34.01 20.85 -4.41
C ARG A 5 -33.23 20.42 -5.66
N LEU A 6 -32.21 19.57 -5.49
CA LEU A 6 -31.31 19.12 -6.55
C LEU A 6 -31.18 17.59 -6.53
N PRO A 7 -32.24 16.84 -6.90
CA PRO A 7 -32.26 15.38 -6.78
C PRO A 7 -31.24 14.67 -7.70
N ALA A 8 -30.78 15.33 -8.77
CA ALA A 8 -29.77 14.81 -9.68
C ALA A 8 -28.33 15.11 -9.22
N ALA A 9 -28.13 16.01 -8.25
CA ALA A 9 -26.80 16.35 -7.75
C ALA A 9 -26.35 15.33 -6.72
N HIS A 10 -25.07 14.94 -6.78
CA HIS A 10 -24.43 14.25 -5.67
C HIS A 10 -24.23 15.25 -4.51
N VAL A 11 -24.67 14.88 -3.31
CA VAL A 11 -24.63 15.75 -2.12
C VAL A 11 -23.92 15.02 -0.99
N ALA A 12 -22.70 15.45 -0.71
CA ALA A 12 -21.89 15.00 0.42
C ALA A 12 -22.08 15.95 1.61
N ALA A 13 -22.34 15.40 2.79
CA ALA A 13 -22.37 16.16 4.04
C ALA A 13 -21.15 15.78 4.89
N SER A 14 -20.42 16.78 5.38
CA SER A 14 -19.12 16.52 6.03
C SER A 14 -19.21 15.67 7.30
N HIS A 15 -20.32 15.75 8.03
CA HIS A 15 -20.56 14.92 9.21
C HIS A 15 -20.94 13.47 8.86
N GLU A 16 -21.31 13.18 7.60
CA GLU A 16 -21.51 11.81 7.11
C GLU A 16 -20.19 11.24 6.57
N VAL A 17 -19.37 12.08 5.91
CA VAL A 17 -18.11 11.67 5.26
C VAL A 17 -16.96 11.52 6.26
N ALA A 18 -16.71 12.55 7.08
CA ALA A 18 -15.59 12.62 8.02
C ALA A 18 -16.06 13.27 9.33
N PRO A 19 -16.74 12.51 10.22
CA PRO A 19 -17.33 12.99 11.48
C PRO A 19 -16.28 13.29 12.57
N GLU A 20 -15.17 13.90 12.18
CA GLU A 20 -14.03 14.20 13.04
C GLU A 20 -13.82 15.70 13.24
N PHE A 21 -13.19 16.02 14.37
CA PHE A 21 -12.64 17.33 14.66
C PHE A 21 -11.59 17.74 13.61
N ARG A 22 -11.35 19.05 13.51
CA ARG A 22 -10.57 19.78 12.49
C ARG A 22 -11.30 20.04 11.18
N GLU A 23 -11.43 21.33 10.87
CA GLU A 23 -12.23 21.81 9.75
C GLU A 23 -11.57 21.57 8.39
N PHE A 24 -10.25 21.78 8.29
CA PHE A 24 -9.54 21.69 7.02
C PHE A 24 -9.51 20.26 6.46
N GLU A 25 -9.09 19.29 7.27
CA GLU A 25 -9.00 17.88 6.88
C GLU A 25 -10.39 17.31 6.59
N ARG A 26 -11.40 17.69 7.39
CA ARG A 26 -12.81 17.34 7.15
C ARG A 26 -13.33 17.94 5.83
N ALA A 27 -13.07 19.22 5.57
CA ALA A 27 -13.51 19.90 4.36
C ALA A 27 -12.82 19.32 3.12
N SER A 28 -11.50 19.10 3.19
CA SER A 28 -10.70 18.46 2.16
C SER A 28 -11.22 17.07 1.79
N THR A 29 -11.47 16.23 2.79
CA THR A 29 -12.04 14.88 2.61
C THR A 29 -13.42 14.94 1.96
N THR A 30 -14.29 15.84 2.46
CA THR A 30 -15.65 16.00 1.91
C THR A 30 -15.63 16.51 0.47
N ALA A 31 -14.69 17.40 0.14
CA ALA A 31 -14.52 17.91 -1.21
C ALA A 31 -14.04 16.81 -2.18
N ALA A 32 -13.08 15.98 -1.76
CA ALA A 32 -12.63 14.83 -2.53
C ALA A 32 -13.76 13.81 -2.77
N ASP A 33 -14.54 13.50 -1.73
CA ASP A 33 -15.71 12.62 -1.80
C ASP A 33 -16.75 13.14 -2.81
N ALA A 34 -17.12 14.43 -2.68
CA ALA A 34 -18.07 15.08 -3.57
C ALA A 34 -17.60 15.15 -5.02
N TYR A 35 -16.30 15.38 -5.24
CA TYR A 35 -15.68 15.45 -6.56
C TYR A 35 -15.74 14.09 -7.28
N LEU A 36 -15.50 13.00 -6.55
CA LEU A 36 -15.49 11.63 -7.09
C LEU A 36 -16.90 11.04 -7.25
N GLY A 37 -17.86 11.47 -6.43
CA GLY A 37 -19.21 10.93 -6.34
C GLY A 37 -19.86 10.59 -7.68
N PRO A 38 -19.99 11.54 -8.62
CA PRO A 38 -20.66 11.29 -9.89
C PRO A 38 -20.00 10.19 -10.74
N VAL A 39 -18.67 10.15 -10.81
CA VAL A 39 -17.92 9.22 -11.65
C VAL A 39 -17.94 7.82 -11.04
N VAL A 40 -17.63 7.72 -9.75
CA VAL A 40 -17.54 6.44 -9.04
C VAL A 40 -18.92 5.80 -8.89
N ALA A 41 -19.95 6.57 -8.50
CA ALA A 41 -21.31 6.05 -8.36
C ALA A 41 -21.86 5.50 -9.69
N GLY A 42 -21.54 6.16 -10.82
CA GLY A 42 -21.91 5.66 -12.15
C GLY A 42 -21.26 4.31 -12.46
N TYR A 43 -19.95 4.20 -12.20
CA TYR A 43 -19.18 2.98 -12.40
C TYR A 43 -19.70 1.81 -11.57
N VAL A 44 -19.80 1.97 -10.24
CA VAL A 44 -20.19 0.87 -9.35
C VAL A 44 -21.63 0.41 -9.57
N ARG A 45 -22.57 1.33 -9.88
CA ARG A 45 -23.94 0.95 -10.25
C ARG A 45 -23.99 0.18 -11.57
N SER A 46 -23.15 0.56 -12.53
CA SER A 46 -23.03 -0.18 -13.79
C SER A 46 -22.45 -1.58 -13.56
N LEU A 47 -21.45 -1.71 -12.68
CA LEU A 47 -20.86 -2.98 -12.30
C LEU A 47 -21.90 -3.90 -11.64
N GLY A 48 -22.62 -3.41 -10.62
CA GLY A 48 -23.65 -4.19 -9.92
C GLY A 48 -24.76 -4.67 -10.86
N ARG A 49 -25.19 -3.81 -11.81
CA ARG A 49 -26.16 -4.21 -12.85
C ARG A 49 -25.64 -5.35 -13.72
N ARG A 50 -24.41 -5.23 -14.23
CA ARG A 50 -23.81 -6.26 -15.07
C ARG A 50 -23.63 -7.59 -14.32
N CYS A 51 -23.17 -7.55 -13.07
CA CYS A 51 -23.10 -8.75 -12.23
C CYS A 51 -24.47 -9.42 -12.10
N LYS A 52 -25.53 -8.64 -11.84
CA LYS A 52 -26.89 -9.15 -11.77
C LYS A 52 -27.38 -9.73 -13.10
N ASP A 53 -27.12 -9.08 -14.22
CA ASP A 53 -27.51 -9.54 -15.56
C ASP A 53 -26.83 -10.88 -15.91
N GLU A 54 -25.61 -11.10 -15.41
CA GLU A 54 -24.85 -12.35 -15.54
C GLU A 54 -25.16 -13.38 -14.44
N GLY A 55 -26.09 -13.09 -13.51
CA GLY A 55 -26.45 -13.99 -12.41
C GLY A 55 -25.39 -14.12 -11.30
N LEU A 56 -24.44 -13.19 -11.22
CA LEU A 56 -23.40 -13.14 -10.20
C LEU A 56 -23.87 -12.38 -8.94
N PRO A 57 -23.31 -12.69 -7.75
CA PRO A 57 -23.56 -11.90 -6.55
C PRO A 57 -23.07 -10.46 -6.72
N GLU A 58 -23.64 -9.54 -5.94
CA GLU A 58 -23.15 -8.16 -5.91
C GLU A 58 -21.71 -8.13 -5.38
N PRO A 59 -20.75 -7.56 -6.15
CA PRO A 59 -19.36 -7.53 -5.72
C PRO A 59 -19.14 -6.52 -4.60
N LEU A 60 -18.17 -6.81 -3.76
CA LEU A 60 -17.66 -5.88 -2.76
C LEU A 60 -16.44 -5.13 -3.32
N VAL A 61 -16.20 -3.93 -2.80
CA VAL A 61 -15.10 -3.05 -3.20
C VAL A 61 -14.14 -2.87 -2.04
N MET A 62 -12.85 -2.99 -2.30
CA MET A 62 -11.81 -2.73 -1.30
C MET A 62 -11.87 -1.29 -0.79
N ARG A 63 -11.79 -1.13 0.52
CA ARG A 63 -11.63 0.15 1.21
C ARG A 63 -10.14 0.42 1.41
N SER A 64 -9.82 1.70 1.54
CA SER A 64 -8.47 2.17 1.87
C SER A 64 -7.99 1.61 3.21
N SER A 65 -8.89 1.24 4.13
CA SER A 65 -8.57 0.62 5.43
C SER A 65 -8.20 -0.87 5.37
N GLY A 66 -8.24 -1.49 4.18
CA GLY A 66 -7.93 -2.90 3.98
C GLY A 66 -9.09 -3.88 4.21
N GLY A 67 -10.31 -3.37 4.44
CA GLY A 67 -11.52 -4.18 4.39
C GLY A 67 -12.34 -3.94 3.14
N VAL A 68 -13.58 -4.43 3.12
CA VAL A 68 -14.46 -4.30 1.94
C VAL A 68 -15.76 -3.55 2.26
N ALA A 69 -16.35 -2.91 1.24
CA ALA A 69 -17.60 -2.16 1.30
C ALA A 69 -18.54 -2.57 0.15
N SER A 70 -19.85 -2.41 0.35
CA SER A 70 -20.85 -2.59 -0.69
C SER A 70 -20.77 -1.51 -1.78
N LEU A 71 -21.39 -1.78 -2.93
CA LEU A 71 -21.49 -0.80 -4.01
C LEU A 71 -22.29 0.43 -3.60
N GLU A 72 -23.28 0.27 -2.72
CA GLU A 72 -24.07 1.37 -2.17
C GLU A 72 -23.21 2.31 -1.32
N GLU A 73 -22.43 1.75 -0.40
CA GLU A 73 -21.52 2.51 0.46
C GLU A 73 -20.48 3.29 -0.37
N VAL A 74 -19.88 2.66 -1.38
CA VAL A 74 -18.90 3.32 -2.26
C VAL A 74 -19.56 4.35 -3.18
N ALA A 75 -20.80 4.14 -3.62
CA ALA A 75 -21.53 5.14 -4.40
C ALA A 75 -21.93 6.37 -3.55
N ALA A 76 -22.15 6.17 -2.25
CA ALA A 76 -22.46 7.25 -1.32
C ALA A 76 -21.20 8.01 -0.88
N HIS A 77 -20.10 7.30 -0.63
CA HIS A 77 -18.85 7.84 -0.08
C HIS A 77 -17.62 7.28 -0.79
N PRO A 78 -17.35 7.66 -2.05
CA PRO A 78 -16.25 7.11 -2.84
C PRO A 78 -14.85 7.36 -2.27
N ALA A 79 -14.66 8.37 -1.40
CA ALA A 79 -13.37 8.67 -0.80
C ALA A 79 -12.81 7.49 0.01
N ILE A 80 -13.67 6.58 0.52
CA ILE A 80 -13.24 5.37 1.22
C ILE A 80 -12.42 4.42 0.32
N ALA A 81 -12.48 4.54 -1.01
CA ALA A 81 -11.83 3.64 -1.97
C ALA A 81 -10.59 4.23 -2.68
N LEU A 82 -10.13 5.44 -2.30
CA LEU A 82 -9.07 6.20 -2.97
C LEU A 82 -7.73 5.47 -3.15
N VAL A 83 -7.37 4.55 -2.25
CA VAL A 83 -6.13 3.74 -2.31
C VAL A 83 -6.40 2.25 -2.15
N SER A 84 -7.55 1.81 -2.68
CA SER A 84 -8.05 0.44 -2.58
C SER A 84 -7.10 -0.63 -3.12
N GLY A 85 -6.50 -0.42 -4.30
CA GLY A 85 -5.56 -1.39 -4.90
C GLY A 85 -4.35 -1.70 -4.03
N PRO A 86 -3.53 -0.69 -3.66
CA PRO A 86 -2.39 -0.89 -2.77
C PRO A 86 -2.78 -1.45 -1.40
N ALA A 87 -3.90 -0.99 -0.82
CA ALA A 87 -4.39 -1.54 0.46
C ALA A 87 -4.63 -3.06 0.38
N ALA A 88 -5.23 -3.54 -0.72
CA ALA A 88 -5.40 -4.96 -0.95
C ALA A 88 -4.04 -5.70 -1.06
N GLY A 89 -3.07 -5.11 -1.75
CA GLY A 89 -1.71 -5.63 -1.85
C GLY A 89 -1.05 -5.83 -0.49
N VAL A 90 -1.16 -4.85 0.42
CA VAL A 90 -0.62 -4.95 1.78
C VAL A 90 -1.33 -6.04 2.60
N VAL A 91 -2.66 -6.17 2.48
CA VAL A 91 -3.41 -7.26 3.13
C VAL A 91 -2.92 -8.62 2.62
N GLY A 92 -2.72 -8.74 1.30
CA GLY A 92 -2.13 -9.93 0.68
C GLY A 92 -0.72 -10.22 1.20
N ALA A 93 0.13 -9.20 1.30
CA ALA A 93 1.49 -9.33 1.82
C ALA A 93 1.52 -9.78 3.29
N ALA A 94 0.63 -9.26 4.13
CA ALA A 94 0.50 -9.71 5.52
C ALA A 94 0.09 -11.19 5.61
N ARG A 95 -0.80 -11.65 4.71
CA ARG A 95 -1.17 -13.07 4.62
C ARG A 95 -0.01 -13.95 4.16
N ILE A 96 0.77 -13.53 3.17
CA ILE A 96 1.98 -14.23 2.73
C ILE A 96 2.99 -14.35 3.87
N CYS A 97 3.21 -13.25 4.61
CA CYS A 97 4.07 -13.23 5.78
C CYS A 97 3.65 -14.30 6.80
N ALA A 98 2.36 -14.32 7.15
CA ALA A 98 1.80 -15.29 8.09
C ALA A 98 1.92 -16.74 7.59
N LEU A 99 1.67 -16.99 6.30
CA LEU A 99 1.83 -18.32 5.69
C LEU A 99 3.29 -18.80 5.68
N ALA A 100 4.25 -17.87 5.64
CA ALA A 100 5.67 -18.16 5.79
C ALA A 100 6.11 -18.35 7.27
N GLY A 101 5.18 -18.26 8.23
CA GLY A 101 5.47 -18.37 9.66
C GLY A 101 6.16 -17.14 10.24
N LEU A 102 6.03 -15.98 9.59
CA LEU A 102 6.57 -14.70 10.04
C LEU A 102 5.44 -13.76 10.45
N GLU A 103 5.68 -12.91 11.44
CA GLU A 103 4.71 -11.93 11.92
C GLU A 103 4.98 -10.51 11.39
N ASP A 104 6.26 -10.21 11.14
CA ASP A 104 6.73 -8.86 10.83
C ASP A 104 7.43 -8.80 9.46
N ALA A 105 6.98 -7.87 8.62
CA ALA A 105 7.52 -7.67 7.29
C ALA A 105 7.33 -6.24 6.78
N VAL A 106 7.95 -5.94 5.65
CA VAL A 106 7.63 -4.77 4.83
C VAL A 106 7.06 -5.25 3.51
N SER A 107 5.87 -4.79 3.16
CA SER A 107 5.29 -5.02 1.84
C SER A 107 5.97 -4.11 0.83
N PHE A 108 6.35 -4.63 -0.33
CA PHE A 108 6.97 -3.88 -1.43
C PHE A 108 6.27 -4.24 -2.75
N ASP A 109 5.32 -3.40 -3.14
CA ASP A 109 4.60 -3.49 -4.42
C ASP A 109 5.27 -2.57 -5.42
N MET A 110 5.83 -3.09 -6.51
CA MET A 110 6.30 -2.26 -7.61
C MET A 110 5.58 -2.63 -8.91
N GLY A 111 4.85 -1.66 -9.44
CA GLY A 111 4.17 -1.72 -10.72
C GLY A 111 4.94 -1.00 -11.83
N GLY A 112 4.22 -0.63 -12.90
CA GLY A 112 4.79 0.12 -14.02
C GLY A 112 4.98 1.62 -13.75
N THR A 113 4.26 2.20 -12.78
CA THR A 113 4.26 3.66 -12.54
C THR A 113 4.78 4.06 -11.18
N SER A 114 4.51 3.23 -10.17
CA SER A 114 4.76 3.55 -8.77
C SER A 114 5.13 2.31 -7.97
N THR A 115 5.65 2.59 -6.78
CA THR A 115 5.92 1.61 -5.74
C THR A 115 5.16 2.00 -4.48
N ASP A 116 4.49 1.04 -3.86
CA ASP A 116 3.82 1.19 -2.59
C ASP A 116 4.52 0.32 -1.53
N VAL A 117 4.87 0.94 -0.40
CA VAL A 117 5.48 0.24 0.74
C VAL A 117 4.67 0.45 2.01
N CYS A 118 4.56 -0.60 2.82
CA CYS A 118 3.84 -0.55 4.08
C CYS A 118 4.49 -1.51 5.07
N LEU A 119 4.49 -1.12 6.34
CA LEU A 119 4.96 -1.96 7.42
C LEU A 119 3.83 -2.92 7.85
N VAL A 120 4.17 -4.19 8.01
CA VAL A 120 3.33 -5.23 8.60
C VAL A 120 3.97 -5.64 9.91
N VAL A 121 3.26 -5.48 11.03
CA VAL A 121 3.74 -5.85 12.37
C VAL A 121 2.66 -6.64 13.08
N GLY A 122 3.02 -7.71 13.78
CA GLY A 122 2.08 -8.56 14.50
C GLY A 122 1.01 -9.17 13.59
N GLY A 123 1.38 -9.47 12.33
CA GLY A 123 0.50 -10.08 11.34
C GLY A 123 -0.53 -9.15 10.69
N GLY A 124 -0.49 -7.84 10.96
CA GLY A 124 -1.43 -6.86 10.42
C GLY A 124 -0.76 -5.70 9.68
N ALA A 125 -1.45 -5.15 8.68
CA ALA A 125 -1.04 -3.93 8.00
C ALA A 125 -1.09 -2.73 8.95
N GLY A 126 -0.04 -1.88 8.93
CA GLY A 126 -0.05 -0.59 9.62
C GLY A 126 -1.23 0.27 9.15
N ARG A 127 -1.84 1.01 10.09
CA ARG A 127 -3.01 1.86 9.84
C ARG A 127 -2.75 3.30 10.21
N ALA A 128 -3.42 4.19 9.49
CA ALA A 128 -3.44 5.62 9.77
C ALA A 128 -4.88 6.16 9.71
N ALA A 129 -5.13 7.24 10.44
CA ALA A 129 -6.40 7.97 10.40
C ALA A 129 -6.44 9.03 9.29
N GLU A 130 -5.31 9.27 8.63
CA GLU A 130 -5.14 10.33 7.64
C GLU A 130 -4.07 9.95 6.61
N LYS A 131 -4.28 10.35 5.36
CA LYS A 131 -3.28 10.26 4.30
C LYS A 131 -3.41 11.44 3.34
N ALA A 132 -2.27 11.91 2.80
CA ALA A 132 -2.28 12.88 1.71
C ALA A 132 -2.55 12.17 0.37
N VAL A 133 -3.51 12.68 -0.40
CA VAL A 133 -3.82 12.24 -1.77
C VAL A 133 -3.86 13.48 -2.66
N GLY A 134 -3.01 13.53 -3.69
CA GLY A 134 -2.92 14.71 -4.56
C GLY A 134 -2.54 16.01 -3.83
N GLY A 135 -1.78 15.90 -2.72
CA GLY A 135 -1.41 17.04 -1.87
C GLY A 135 -2.51 17.50 -0.90
N LEU A 136 -3.67 16.83 -0.88
CA LEU A 136 -4.79 17.13 0.01
C LEU A 136 -4.88 16.10 1.14
N PRO A 137 -5.10 16.51 2.40
CA PRO A 137 -5.30 15.55 3.48
C PRO A 137 -6.68 14.89 3.34
N ILE A 138 -6.70 13.56 3.44
CA ILE A 138 -7.88 12.72 3.48
C ILE A 138 -7.93 12.05 4.85
N ARG A 139 -8.91 12.45 5.67
CA ARG A 139 -9.13 12.02 7.05
C ARG A 139 -10.12 10.86 7.09
N LEU A 140 -9.65 9.70 6.65
CA LEU A 140 -10.40 8.45 6.68
C LEU A 140 -9.47 7.32 7.11
N PRO A 141 -10.00 6.27 7.78
CA PRO A 141 -9.23 5.07 8.07
C PRO A 141 -8.57 4.52 6.79
N THR A 142 -7.26 4.35 6.83
CA THR A 142 -6.46 3.89 5.69
C THR A 142 -5.33 2.99 6.15
N VAL A 143 -4.89 2.09 5.28
CA VAL A 143 -3.58 1.43 5.40
C VAL A 143 -2.52 2.52 5.27
N ASP A 144 -1.52 2.46 6.15
CA ASP A 144 -0.44 3.44 6.24
C ASP A 144 0.65 3.10 5.23
N LEU A 145 0.31 3.32 3.96
CA LEU A 145 1.17 3.05 2.83
C LEU A 145 1.87 4.33 2.34
N HIS A 146 3.17 4.21 2.11
CA HIS A 146 3.98 5.24 1.50
C HIS A 146 4.17 4.91 0.02
N THR A 147 3.73 5.84 -0.85
CA THR A 147 3.80 5.68 -2.31
C THR A 147 4.93 6.53 -2.85
N VAL A 148 5.75 5.95 -3.73
CA VAL A 148 6.82 6.65 -4.44
C VAL A 148 6.65 6.51 -5.95
N GLY A 149 7.00 7.58 -6.68
CA GLY A 149 6.91 7.65 -8.15
C GLY A 149 8.04 6.89 -8.87
N ALA A 150 8.28 5.65 -8.45
CA ALA A 150 9.28 4.75 -8.97
C ALA A 150 8.59 3.46 -9.41
N GLY A 151 8.68 3.08 -10.68
CA GLY A 151 8.09 1.87 -11.24
C GLY A 151 8.86 1.44 -12.49
N GLY A 152 8.47 0.32 -13.10
CA GLY A 152 9.14 -0.20 -14.29
C GLY A 152 9.16 0.79 -15.47
N GLY A 153 8.08 1.55 -15.65
CA GLY A 153 7.96 2.59 -16.66
C GLY A 153 8.53 3.95 -16.26
N SER A 154 9.14 4.11 -15.08
CA SER A 154 9.75 5.39 -14.68
C SER A 154 10.84 5.77 -15.67
N ILE A 155 10.76 7.00 -16.19
CA ILE A 155 11.63 7.49 -17.25
C ILE A 155 12.97 7.95 -16.65
N ALA A 156 14.07 7.52 -17.25
CA ALA A 156 15.42 7.98 -16.96
C ALA A 156 15.74 9.24 -17.77
N TRP A 157 16.36 10.24 -17.15
CA TRP A 157 16.73 11.50 -17.82
C TRP A 157 17.89 12.17 -17.09
N ILE A 158 18.62 13.03 -17.81
CA ILE A 158 19.69 13.85 -17.26
C ILE A 158 19.13 15.23 -16.95
N ASP A 159 19.31 15.69 -15.70
CA ASP A 159 18.87 17.02 -15.30
C ASP A 159 19.78 18.13 -15.82
N SER A 160 19.39 19.39 -15.57
CA SER A 160 20.18 20.57 -15.99
C SER A 160 21.57 20.64 -15.35
N GLY A 161 21.79 19.91 -14.25
CA GLY A 161 23.07 19.79 -13.56
C GLY A 161 23.94 18.63 -14.05
N GLY A 162 23.44 17.83 -15.00
CA GLY A 162 24.14 16.67 -15.54
C GLY A 162 23.97 15.39 -14.71
N ALA A 163 23.10 15.38 -13.69
CA ALA A 163 22.85 14.20 -12.87
C ALA A 163 21.77 13.31 -13.48
N LEU A 164 21.96 11.99 -13.38
CA LEU A 164 20.93 11.01 -13.74
C LEU A 164 19.79 11.03 -12.74
N ARG A 165 18.56 11.10 -13.25
CA ARG A 165 17.31 11.03 -12.50
C ARG A 165 16.43 9.95 -13.11
N VAL A 166 15.64 9.29 -12.28
CA VAL A 166 14.62 8.33 -12.72
C VAL A 166 13.29 8.71 -12.09
N GLY A 167 12.24 8.84 -12.90
CA GLY A 167 10.97 9.40 -12.47
C GLY A 167 11.02 10.92 -12.23
N PRO A 168 9.96 11.52 -11.67
CA PRO A 168 8.67 10.88 -11.35
C PRO A 168 7.79 10.66 -12.60
N ARG A 169 8.22 11.13 -13.78
CA ARG A 169 7.54 10.86 -15.05
C ARG A 169 7.61 9.36 -15.36
N SER A 170 6.50 8.81 -15.86
CA SER A 170 6.39 7.41 -16.27
C SER A 170 5.87 7.33 -17.70
N ALA A 171 6.36 6.34 -18.45
CA ALA A 171 5.88 6.00 -19.78
C ALA A 171 4.52 5.27 -19.75
N GLY A 172 4.03 4.89 -18.56
CA GLY A 172 2.77 4.17 -18.39
C GLY A 172 2.78 2.79 -19.08
N ALA A 173 1.61 2.35 -19.54
CA ALA A 173 1.46 1.12 -20.32
C ALA A 173 1.31 1.37 -21.84
N ASP A 174 0.99 2.60 -22.23
CA ASP A 174 0.82 3.06 -23.60
C ASP A 174 1.33 4.52 -23.71
N PRO A 175 2.41 4.80 -24.47
CA PRO A 175 3.15 3.84 -25.30
C PRO A 175 4.01 2.85 -24.48
N GLY A 176 4.24 3.12 -23.18
CA GLY A 176 5.04 2.28 -22.30
C GLY A 176 6.55 2.32 -22.56
N PRO A 177 7.32 1.48 -21.83
CA PRO A 177 8.73 1.23 -22.09
C PRO A 177 9.05 1.03 -23.57
N ALA A 178 10.22 1.49 -24.02
CA ALA A 178 10.61 1.36 -25.43
C ALA A 178 10.66 -0.11 -25.88
N CYS A 179 11.10 -0.99 -24.99
CA CYS A 179 11.15 -2.44 -25.19
C CYS A 179 9.78 -3.09 -25.40
N TYR A 180 8.67 -2.40 -25.15
CA TYR A 180 7.34 -2.94 -25.46
C TYR A 180 7.02 -2.86 -26.97
N GLY A 181 7.82 -2.13 -27.77
CA GLY A 181 7.63 -2.05 -29.22
C GLY A 181 6.37 -1.29 -29.65
N ARG A 182 5.75 -0.52 -28.75
CA ARG A 182 4.48 0.20 -28.98
C ARG A 182 4.64 1.68 -29.32
N GLY A 183 5.84 2.09 -29.73
CA GLY A 183 6.16 3.49 -30.05
C GLY A 183 6.72 4.31 -28.87
N GLY A 184 7.08 3.65 -27.77
CA GLY A 184 7.84 4.27 -26.67
C GLY A 184 9.27 4.57 -27.12
N HIS A 185 9.80 5.73 -26.72
CA HIS A 185 11.15 6.18 -27.11
C HIS A 185 11.98 6.77 -25.95
N GLU A 186 11.35 7.06 -24.80
CA GLU A 186 12.07 7.49 -23.61
C GLU A 186 12.64 6.26 -22.87
N PRO A 187 13.88 6.32 -22.32
CA PRO A 187 14.46 5.20 -21.59
C PRO A 187 13.76 4.99 -20.25
N THR A 188 13.48 3.73 -19.91
CA THR A 188 12.80 3.38 -18.66
C THR A 188 13.55 2.35 -17.82
N VAL A 189 13.08 2.11 -16.60
CA VAL A 189 13.60 1.07 -15.70
C VAL A 189 13.42 -0.34 -16.29
N THR A 190 12.31 -0.60 -16.98
CA THR A 190 12.07 -1.87 -17.67
C THR A 190 13.07 -2.07 -18.81
N ASP A 191 13.36 -1.02 -19.60
CA ASP A 191 14.38 -1.08 -20.66
C ASP A 191 15.75 -1.43 -20.06
N ALA A 192 16.13 -0.77 -18.96
CA ALA A 192 17.40 -1.04 -18.28
C ALA A 192 17.48 -2.50 -17.75
N ASN A 193 16.42 -2.99 -17.10
CA ASN A 193 16.37 -4.38 -16.62
C ASN A 193 16.47 -5.39 -17.77
N LEU A 194 15.85 -5.13 -18.93
CA LEU A 194 16.00 -5.99 -20.12
C LEU A 194 17.46 -6.02 -20.61
N LEU A 195 18.11 -4.86 -20.70
CA LEU A 195 19.50 -4.79 -21.17
C LEU A 195 20.49 -5.45 -20.20
N LEU A 196 20.18 -5.47 -18.91
CA LEU A 196 20.93 -6.20 -17.88
C LEU A 196 20.65 -7.71 -17.85
N GLY A 197 19.72 -8.21 -18.68
CA GLY A 197 19.33 -9.63 -18.68
C GLY A 197 18.51 -10.05 -17.46
N ARG A 198 17.85 -9.08 -16.80
CA ARG A 198 16.98 -9.30 -15.63
C ARG A 198 15.52 -9.54 -16.01
N LEU A 199 15.20 -9.55 -17.31
CA LEU A 199 13.89 -9.85 -17.85
C LEU A 199 14.01 -10.94 -18.92
N PRO A 200 13.00 -11.81 -19.07
CA PRO A 200 12.93 -12.75 -20.19
C PRO A 200 12.66 -11.99 -21.50
N GLU A 201 12.90 -12.64 -22.65
CA GLU A 201 12.58 -12.09 -23.97
C GLU A 201 11.07 -11.87 -24.15
N ARG A 202 10.24 -12.69 -23.51
CA ARG A 202 8.78 -12.60 -23.54
C ARG A 202 8.23 -12.48 -22.12
N LEU A 203 7.47 -11.42 -21.85
CA LEU A 203 6.81 -11.22 -20.56
C LEU A 203 5.54 -12.09 -20.42
N ALA A 204 5.12 -12.28 -19.16
CA ALA A 204 3.81 -12.79 -18.82
C ALA A 204 2.70 -12.02 -19.58
N GLY A 205 1.75 -12.76 -20.18
CA GLY A 205 0.73 -12.18 -21.07
C GLY A 205 1.12 -12.15 -22.56
N GLY A 206 2.32 -12.60 -22.92
CA GLY A 206 2.72 -12.85 -24.31
C GLY A 206 3.33 -11.65 -25.04
N LEU A 207 3.77 -10.62 -24.32
CA LEU A 207 4.45 -9.47 -24.91
C LEU A 207 5.92 -9.81 -25.18
N GLU A 208 6.30 -9.83 -26.47
CA GLU A 208 7.70 -9.90 -26.91
C GLU A 208 8.39 -8.58 -26.66
N LEU A 209 9.60 -8.63 -26.10
CA LEU A 209 10.39 -7.45 -25.81
C LEU A 209 11.39 -7.16 -26.93
N ASP A 210 11.38 -5.91 -27.40
CA ASP A 210 12.32 -5.40 -28.39
C ASP A 210 13.58 -4.87 -27.69
N ARG A 211 14.61 -5.73 -27.63
CA ARG A 211 15.92 -5.36 -27.07
C ARG A 211 16.55 -4.19 -27.81
N ASP A 212 16.46 -4.16 -29.14
CA ASP A 212 17.07 -3.10 -29.93
C ASP A 212 16.37 -1.75 -29.66
N ALA A 213 15.07 -1.75 -29.37
CA ALA A 213 14.35 -0.55 -28.96
C ALA A 213 14.82 -0.05 -27.59
N ALA A 214 15.06 -0.94 -26.64
CA ALA A 214 15.66 -0.58 -25.34
C ALA A 214 17.07 0.02 -25.52
N GLU A 215 17.91 -0.59 -26.36
CA GLU A 215 19.27 -0.07 -26.65
C GLU A 215 19.23 1.32 -27.29
N ARG A 216 18.32 1.53 -28.26
CA ARG A 216 18.12 2.84 -28.89
C ARG A 216 17.63 3.89 -27.89
N ALA A 217 16.71 3.54 -26.99
CA ALA A 217 16.14 4.46 -26.02
C ALA A 217 17.15 4.86 -24.93
N LEU A 218 17.90 3.90 -24.36
CA LEU A 218 18.94 4.19 -23.37
C LEU A 218 20.10 5.00 -23.95
N GLY A 219 20.46 4.73 -25.20
CA GLY A 219 21.50 5.46 -25.92
C GLY A 219 22.86 5.35 -25.22
N ARG A 220 23.24 6.38 -24.45
CA ARG A 220 24.53 6.44 -23.72
C ARG A 220 24.40 6.19 -22.21
N LEU A 221 23.19 6.05 -21.70
CA LEU A 221 22.97 5.76 -20.28
C LEU A 221 23.39 4.33 -19.97
N ASP A 222 24.12 4.12 -18.88
CA ASP A 222 24.40 2.77 -18.39
C ASP A 222 23.10 2.20 -17.77
N PRO A 223 22.60 1.05 -18.25
CA PRO A 223 21.46 0.37 -17.65
C PRO A 223 21.60 0.16 -16.13
N LYS A 224 22.82 -0.11 -15.66
CA LYS A 224 23.08 -0.30 -14.23
C LYS A 224 22.81 0.99 -13.44
N ASP A 225 23.27 2.14 -13.93
CA ASP A 225 23.07 3.42 -13.25
C ASP A 225 21.57 3.76 -13.14
N VAL A 226 20.77 3.42 -14.14
CA VAL A 226 19.30 3.60 -14.11
C VAL A 226 18.68 2.76 -12.99
N VAL A 227 19.08 1.48 -12.87
CA VAL A 227 18.61 0.59 -11.81
C VAL A 227 19.07 1.06 -10.42
N ASP A 228 20.32 1.52 -10.29
CA ASP A 228 20.85 1.99 -9.02
C ASP A 228 20.12 3.28 -8.54
N VAL A 229 19.81 4.20 -9.46
CA VAL A 229 19.07 5.44 -9.12
C VAL A 229 17.64 5.14 -8.68
N VAL A 230 16.92 4.24 -9.38
CA VAL A 230 15.55 3.89 -8.95
C VAL A 230 15.56 3.10 -7.63
N ASN A 231 16.53 2.22 -7.43
CA ASN A 231 16.71 1.51 -6.15
C ASN A 231 16.96 2.49 -5.00
N ALA A 232 17.79 3.52 -5.21
CA ALA A 232 18.04 4.53 -4.19
C ALA A 232 16.77 5.32 -3.81
N GLU A 233 15.85 5.56 -4.75
CA GLU A 233 14.54 6.18 -4.48
C GLU A 233 13.62 5.26 -3.69
N MET A 234 13.51 3.99 -4.08
CA MET A 234 12.72 2.99 -3.34
C MET A 234 13.29 2.71 -1.94
N LEU A 235 14.62 2.73 -1.78
CA LEU A 235 15.28 2.58 -0.49
C LEU A 235 14.93 3.71 0.47
N ARG A 236 14.79 4.96 -0.02
CA ARG A 236 14.29 6.08 0.79
C ARG A 236 12.88 5.80 1.31
N ALA A 237 11.97 5.36 0.43
CA ALA A 237 10.61 5.00 0.81
C ALA A 237 10.57 3.89 1.88
N LEU A 238 11.39 2.84 1.72
CA LEU A 238 11.49 1.75 2.70
C LEU A 238 12.00 2.25 4.06
N ARG A 239 12.97 3.17 4.09
CA ARG A 239 13.48 3.78 5.33
C ARG A 239 12.44 4.64 6.04
N VAL A 240 11.58 5.35 5.28
CA VAL A 240 10.47 6.15 5.85
C VAL A 240 9.48 5.26 6.60
N VAL A 241 9.13 4.09 6.07
CA VAL A 241 8.16 3.18 6.74
C VAL A 241 8.78 2.28 7.81
N THR A 242 10.12 2.23 7.91
CA THR A 242 10.84 1.40 8.87
C THR A 242 11.63 2.25 9.88
N VAL A 243 12.84 2.68 9.50
CA VAL A 243 13.83 3.34 10.35
C VAL A 243 13.29 4.64 10.96
N GLU A 244 12.66 5.48 10.15
CA GLU A 244 12.11 6.76 10.62
C GLU A 244 10.93 6.59 11.59
N ARG A 245 10.34 5.39 11.63
CA ARG A 245 9.27 4.99 12.54
C ARG A 245 9.77 4.13 13.71
N GLY A 246 11.09 3.98 13.86
CA GLY A 246 11.70 3.25 14.98
C GLY A 246 11.79 1.73 14.81
N HIS A 247 11.50 1.19 13.62
CA HIS A 247 11.61 -0.24 13.36
C HIS A 247 12.98 -0.61 12.78
N ASP A 248 13.59 -1.68 13.30
CA ASP A 248 14.85 -2.24 12.80
C ASP A 248 14.60 -3.15 11.59
N PRO A 249 14.97 -2.75 10.34
CA PRO A 249 14.68 -3.53 9.14
C PRO A 249 15.29 -4.93 9.16
N ARG A 250 16.40 -5.14 9.88
CA ARG A 250 17.11 -6.43 9.93
C ARG A 250 16.29 -7.55 10.58
N ARG A 251 15.23 -7.19 11.30
CA ARG A 251 14.29 -8.12 11.95
C ARG A 251 13.06 -8.42 11.10
N LEU A 252 12.92 -7.77 9.95
CA LEU A 252 11.77 -7.87 9.08
C LEU A 252 12.12 -8.70 7.84
N ALA A 253 11.12 -9.38 7.28
CA ALA A 253 11.18 -9.85 5.91
C ALA A 253 10.72 -8.78 4.91
N LEU A 254 11.15 -8.87 3.66
CA LEU A 254 10.60 -8.06 2.57
C LEU A 254 9.65 -8.91 1.73
N VAL A 255 8.36 -8.57 1.66
CA VAL A 255 7.41 -9.24 0.76
C VAL A 255 7.35 -8.48 -0.55
N ALA A 256 7.97 -9.03 -1.60
CA ALA A 256 8.09 -8.37 -2.89
C ALA A 256 7.03 -8.88 -3.87
N PHE A 257 6.25 -7.95 -4.42
CA PHE A 257 5.18 -8.25 -5.37
C PHE A 257 4.94 -7.08 -6.32
N GLY A 258 3.89 -7.19 -7.12
CA GLY A 258 3.74 -6.41 -8.34
C GLY A 258 4.57 -7.03 -9.47
N GLY A 259 4.38 -6.52 -10.69
CA GLY A 259 5.05 -7.07 -11.87
C GLY A 259 6.57 -6.88 -11.84
N ALA A 260 7.06 -5.83 -11.17
CA ALA A 260 8.47 -5.46 -11.14
C ALA A 260 9.12 -5.55 -9.76
N GLY A 261 8.35 -5.73 -8.67
CA GLY A 261 8.92 -5.75 -7.31
C GLY A 261 10.03 -6.80 -7.13
N PRO A 262 9.80 -8.07 -7.50
CA PRO A 262 10.81 -9.11 -7.34
C PRO A 262 12.12 -8.89 -8.13
N LEU A 263 12.18 -7.94 -9.09
CA LEU A 263 13.41 -7.58 -9.80
C LEU A 263 14.40 -6.77 -8.95
N HIS A 264 13.88 -6.04 -7.96
CA HIS A 264 14.64 -5.08 -7.16
C HIS A 264 14.81 -5.54 -5.71
N ALA A 265 14.11 -6.60 -5.31
CA ALA A 265 13.92 -6.98 -3.92
C ALA A 265 15.22 -7.40 -3.21
N CYS A 266 16.07 -8.22 -3.83
CA CYS A 266 17.34 -8.66 -3.23
C CYS A 266 18.26 -7.48 -2.93
N ALA A 267 18.50 -6.60 -3.90
CA ALA A 267 19.31 -5.40 -3.74
C ALA A 267 18.77 -4.47 -2.63
N LEU A 268 17.45 -4.23 -2.58
CA LEU A 268 16.83 -3.39 -1.55
C LEU A 268 16.92 -4.03 -0.15
N ALA A 269 16.68 -5.34 -0.06
CA ALA A 269 16.79 -6.09 1.19
C ALA A 269 18.23 -6.05 1.72
N GLU A 270 19.21 -6.24 0.84
CA GLU A 270 20.64 -6.14 1.16
C GLU A 270 21.01 -4.76 1.75
N GLU A 271 20.60 -3.68 1.10
CA GLU A 271 20.87 -2.30 1.56
C GLU A 271 20.21 -1.97 2.92
N LEU A 272 19.15 -2.69 3.29
CA LEU A 272 18.47 -2.58 4.58
C LEU A 272 19.00 -3.58 5.63
N GLY A 273 19.89 -4.49 5.24
CA GLY A 273 20.38 -5.57 6.08
C GLY A 273 19.31 -6.64 6.38
N MET A 274 18.24 -6.71 5.58
CA MET A 274 17.25 -7.77 5.63
C MET A 274 17.85 -9.07 5.07
N ARG A 275 17.55 -10.20 5.71
CA ARG A 275 18.08 -11.53 5.31
C ARG A 275 17.08 -12.38 4.53
N THR A 276 15.82 -11.98 4.53
CA THR A 276 14.72 -12.78 3.99
C THR A 276 13.86 -11.93 3.06
N VAL A 277 13.68 -12.39 1.82
CA VAL A 277 12.71 -11.86 0.87
C VAL A 277 11.68 -12.95 0.57
N LEU A 278 10.41 -12.61 0.66
CA LEU A 278 9.30 -13.48 0.28
C LEU A 278 8.78 -13.02 -1.09
N VAL A 279 8.82 -13.92 -2.07
CA VAL A 279 8.30 -13.68 -3.42
C VAL A 279 7.15 -14.67 -3.69
N PRO A 280 5.89 -14.24 -3.56
CA PRO A 280 4.74 -15.09 -3.86
C PRO A 280 4.73 -15.49 -5.33
N GLU A 281 4.31 -16.70 -5.65
CA GLU A 281 4.06 -17.13 -7.03
C GLU A 281 3.02 -16.23 -7.71
N ALA A 282 2.02 -15.79 -6.94
CA ALA A 282 1.02 -14.83 -7.35
C ALA A 282 1.49 -13.35 -7.26
N ALA A 283 2.80 -13.06 -7.23
CA ALA A 283 3.34 -11.70 -7.06
C ALA A 283 2.70 -10.67 -8.01
N GLY A 284 2.50 -11.01 -9.28
CA GLY A 284 1.88 -10.12 -10.27
C GLY A 284 0.41 -9.78 -10.02
N VAL A 285 -0.29 -10.56 -9.20
CA VAL A 285 -1.72 -10.41 -8.88
C VAL A 285 -2.00 -10.42 -7.38
N LEU A 286 -1.00 -10.16 -6.54
CA LEU A 286 -1.13 -10.29 -5.09
C LEU A 286 -2.21 -9.37 -4.52
N SER A 287 -2.42 -8.18 -5.08
CA SER A 287 -3.49 -7.28 -4.67
C SER A 287 -4.88 -7.86 -4.91
N ALA A 288 -5.07 -8.64 -5.98
CA ALA A 288 -6.33 -9.35 -6.19
C ALA A 288 -6.53 -10.48 -5.16
N LEU A 289 -5.45 -11.21 -4.84
CA LEU A 289 -5.47 -12.22 -3.78
C LEU A 289 -5.78 -11.60 -2.41
N GLY A 290 -5.16 -10.46 -2.11
CA GLY A 290 -5.40 -9.72 -0.89
C GLY A 290 -6.86 -9.28 -0.76
N LEU A 291 -7.50 -8.84 -1.86
CA LEU A 291 -8.93 -8.56 -1.88
C LEU A 291 -9.78 -9.79 -1.55
N VAL A 292 -9.44 -10.97 -2.09
CA VAL A 292 -10.13 -12.22 -1.73
C VAL A 292 -9.93 -12.57 -0.25
N ALA A 293 -8.74 -12.30 0.30
CA ALA A 293 -8.38 -12.61 1.69
C ALA A 293 -8.85 -11.61 2.74
N SER A 294 -9.43 -10.49 2.28
CA SER A 294 -9.71 -9.34 3.14
C SER A 294 -10.90 -9.62 4.04
N ASP A 295 -10.77 -9.18 5.28
CA ASP A 295 -11.87 -9.19 6.23
C ASP A 295 -12.95 -8.18 5.81
N GLU A 296 -14.22 -8.49 6.10
CA GLU A 296 -15.27 -7.46 6.04
C GLU A 296 -15.09 -6.55 7.25
N ARG A 297 -14.48 -5.38 7.02
CA ARG A 297 -14.19 -4.39 8.05
C ARG A 297 -15.05 -3.14 7.90
N ARG A 298 -15.80 -2.83 8.95
CA ARG A 298 -16.62 -1.62 9.07
C ARG A 298 -16.05 -0.71 10.14
N ASP A 299 -15.18 0.21 9.72
CA ASP A 299 -14.67 1.28 10.58
C ASP A 299 -15.78 2.29 10.92
N ALA A 300 -15.86 2.68 12.19
CA ALA A 300 -16.71 3.75 12.68
C ALA A 300 -15.89 4.73 13.52
N VAL A 301 -16.18 6.02 13.40
CA VAL A 301 -15.53 7.08 14.17
C VAL A 301 -16.57 8.00 14.80
N ARG A 302 -16.35 8.35 16.07
CA ARG A 302 -17.18 9.30 16.81
C ARG A 302 -16.32 10.37 17.47
N SER A 303 -16.67 11.63 17.24
CA SER A 303 -16.09 12.78 17.96
C SER A 303 -16.71 12.95 19.35
N TYR A 304 -15.89 13.29 20.34
CA TYR A 304 -16.31 13.56 21.73
C TYR A 304 -15.99 14.99 22.17
N LEU A 305 -14.74 15.46 21.97
CA LEU A 305 -14.27 16.79 22.37
C LEU A 305 -14.71 17.19 23.78
N CYS A 306 -14.42 16.34 24.76
CA CYS A 306 -14.75 16.56 26.17
C CYS A 306 -13.62 16.06 27.08
N PRO A 307 -13.58 16.45 28.37
CA PRO A 307 -12.72 15.79 29.34
C PRO A 307 -12.96 14.28 29.34
N LEU A 308 -11.88 13.48 29.44
CA LEU A 308 -11.96 12.01 29.39
C LEU A 308 -12.88 11.46 30.48
N GLU A 309 -12.85 12.07 31.67
CA GLU A 309 -13.72 11.71 32.80
C GLU A 309 -15.22 11.96 32.55
N GLU A 310 -15.57 12.83 31.61
CA GLU A 310 -16.95 13.16 31.24
C GLU A 310 -17.46 12.34 30.04
N ALA A 311 -16.60 11.54 29.39
CA ALA A 311 -16.93 10.84 28.15
C ALA A 311 -17.97 9.71 28.32
N GLY A 312 -18.21 9.28 29.56
CA GLY A 312 -19.09 8.15 29.86
C GLY A 312 -18.44 6.80 29.54
N GLU A 313 -19.26 5.79 29.23
CA GLU A 313 -18.77 4.44 28.90
C GLU A 313 -18.19 4.39 27.48
N LEU A 314 -16.92 4.01 27.38
CA LEU A 314 -16.21 3.83 26.11
C LEU A 314 -16.32 2.37 25.61
N PRO A 315 -16.23 2.13 24.29
CA PRO A 315 -16.13 0.78 23.74
C PRO A 315 -14.97 -0.02 24.35
N ARG A 316 -15.14 -1.34 24.49
CA ARG A 316 -14.09 -2.24 25.01
C ARG A 316 -12.93 -2.47 24.04
N GLU A 317 -13.22 -2.34 22.75
CA GLU A 317 -12.26 -2.53 21.66
C GLU A 317 -12.27 -1.30 20.77
N GLY A 318 -11.12 -0.98 20.19
CA GLY A 318 -10.92 0.20 19.36
C GLY A 318 -9.75 1.04 19.84
N GLU A 319 -9.74 2.28 19.40
CA GLU A 319 -8.68 3.25 19.68
C GLU A 319 -9.31 4.58 20.10
N ALA A 320 -8.65 5.30 21.01
CA ALA A 320 -9.04 6.63 21.43
C ALA A 320 -7.94 7.64 21.10
N ASP A 321 -8.34 8.76 20.50
CA ASP A 321 -7.47 9.93 20.36
C ASP A 321 -7.58 10.78 21.61
N LEU A 322 -6.48 10.86 22.34
CA LEU A 322 -6.37 11.59 23.60
C LEU A 322 -5.33 12.70 23.48
N ARG A 323 -5.52 13.77 24.24
CA ARG A 323 -4.55 14.86 24.37
C ARG A 323 -4.63 15.49 25.75
N TYR A 324 -3.55 16.12 26.20
CA TYR A 324 -3.65 17.00 27.36
C TYR A 324 -4.47 18.25 27.01
N ALA A 325 -5.26 18.76 27.95
CA ALA A 325 -6.07 19.96 27.77
C ALA A 325 -5.22 21.16 27.31
N GLY A 326 -5.53 21.74 26.15
CA GLY A 326 -4.74 22.82 25.53
C GLY A 326 -3.54 22.36 24.69
N GLN A 327 -3.34 21.06 24.50
CA GLN A 327 -2.41 20.51 23.52
C GLN A 327 -3.05 20.55 22.11
N SER A 328 -2.25 20.77 21.07
CA SER A 328 -2.73 20.89 19.69
C SER A 328 -2.67 19.61 18.87
N PHE A 329 -2.18 18.51 19.46
CA PHE A 329 -2.01 17.22 18.82
C PHE A 329 -2.49 16.10 19.72
N GLU A 330 -2.87 14.99 19.12
CA GLU A 330 -3.40 13.82 19.80
C GLU A 330 -2.40 12.67 19.77
N LEU A 331 -2.52 11.74 20.72
CA LEU A 331 -1.98 10.40 20.61
C LEU A 331 -3.13 9.41 20.56
N THR A 332 -3.04 8.49 19.61
CA THR A 332 -3.97 7.37 19.48
C THR A 332 -3.50 6.26 20.40
N VAL A 333 -4.37 5.81 21.31
CA VAL A 333 -4.09 4.69 22.22
C VAL A 333 -5.11 3.58 22.05
N PRO A 334 -4.72 2.30 22.22
CA PRO A 334 -5.68 1.20 22.24
C PRO A 334 -6.62 1.34 23.44
N LEU A 335 -7.91 1.06 23.21
CA LEU A 335 -8.91 0.90 24.27
C LEU A 335 -8.84 -0.49 24.91
N SER A 336 -8.26 -1.46 24.20
CA SER A 336 -7.99 -2.78 24.75
C SER A 336 -6.82 -2.72 25.72
N GLY A 337 -6.96 -3.36 26.89
CA GLY A 337 -5.83 -3.60 27.80
C GLY A 337 -5.76 -2.73 29.06
N GLY A 338 -6.74 -1.86 29.35
CA GLY A 338 -6.82 -1.19 30.64
C GLY A 338 -7.42 0.22 30.61
N ASP A 339 -6.94 1.07 31.51
CA ASP A 339 -7.32 2.48 31.61
C ASP A 339 -6.71 3.30 30.46
N PRO A 340 -7.52 3.93 29.58
CA PRO A 340 -7.03 4.77 28.49
C PRO A 340 -6.15 5.93 28.95
N ALA A 341 -6.36 6.47 30.15
CA ALA A 341 -5.54 7.55 30.69
C ALA A 341 -4.09 7.08 30.93
N GLU A 342 -3.92 5.90 31.52
CA GLU A 342 -2.59 5.32 31.76
C GLU A 342 -1.89 4.96 30.44
N ALA A 343 -2.64 4.36 29.49
CA ALA A 343 -2.11 4.07 28.17
C ALA A 343 -1.62 5.36 27.46
N PHE A 344 -2.36 6.47 27.60
CA PHE A 344 -1.95 7.76 27.07
C PHE A 344 -0.69 8.31 27.73
N HIS A 345 -0.58 8.25 29.06
CA HIS A 345 0.64 8.68 29.74
C HIS A 345 1.87 7.89 29.29
N LEU A 346 1.75 6.55 29.19
CA LEU A 346 2.82 5.69 28.71
C LEU A 346 3.22 6.03 27.27
N ALA A 347 2.24 6.15 26.37
CA ALA A 347 2.50 6.52 24.98
C ALA A 347 3.14 7.91 24.85
N HIS A 348 2.75 8.86 25.72
CA HIS A 348 3.34 10.19 25.74
C HIS A 348 4.79 10.17 26.23
N GLU A 349 5.09 9.36 27.25
CA GLU A 349 6.44 9.19 27.77
C GLU A 349 7.36 8.49 26.76
N GLU A 350 6.86 7.45 26.07
CA GLU A 350 7.59 6.77 25.01
C GLU A 350 7.92 7.70 23.84
N ARG A 351 6.94 8.49 23.39
CA ARG A 351 7.10 9.34 22.20
C ARG A 351 7.84 10.64 22.46
N TYR A 352 7.63 11.26 23.62
CA TYR A 352 8.13 12.61 23.93
C TYR A 352 9.08 12.67 25.13
N GLY A 353 9.32 11.54 25.81
CA GLY A 353 10.23 11.45 26.95
C GLY A 353 9.67 11.98 28.27
N TYR A 354 8.37 12.31 28.34
CA TYR A 354 7.71 12.77 29.57
C TYR A 354 6.21 12.49 29.54
N ALA A 355 5.55 12.52 30.71
CA ALA A 355 4.09 12.55 30.83
C ALA A 355 3.65 13.54 31.93
N ASP A 356 2.68 14.40 31.63
CA ASP A 356 2.11 15.35 32.60
C ASP A 356 0.86 14.77 33.26
N ARG A 357 1.07 13.91 34.25
CA ARG A 357 -0.01 13.21 34.97
C ARG A 357 -0.92 14.14 35.80
N GLY A 358 -0.56 15.42 35.95
CA GLY A 358 -1.38 16.42 36.66
C GLY A 358 -2.30 17.20 35.73
N ARG A 359 -2.11 17.10 34.41
CA ARG A 359 -2.89 17.87 33.42
C ARG A 359 -4.10 17.06 32.96
N PRO A 360 -5.31 17.68 32.88
CA PRO A 360 -6.50 16.98 32.41
C PRO A 360 -6.32 16.43 31.00
N ILE A 361 -6.90 15.25 30.75
CA ILE A 361 -6.92 14.61 29.43
C ILE A 361 -8.26 14.91 28.76
N GLU A 362 -8.22 15.32 27.49
CA GLU A 362 -9.39 15.46 26.63
C GLU A 362 -9.49 14.26 25.68
N LEU A 363 -10.70 13.70 25.59
CA LEU A 363 -11.06 12.73 24.56
C LEU A 363 -11.51 13.47 23.31
N VAL A 364 -10.81 13.24 22.20
CA VAL A 364 -11.09 13.90 20.92
C VAL A 364 -12.01 13.04 20.06
N ALA A 365 -11.62 11.79 19.83
CA ALA A 365 -12.38 10.85 19.02
C ALA A 365 -12.17 9.40 19.50
N VAL A 366 -13.15 8.55 19.21
CA VAL A 366 -13.05 7.10 19.38
C VAL A 366 -13.26 6.45 18.03
N ARG A 367 -12.40 5.48 17.71
CA ARG A 367 -12.48 4.65 16.51
C ARG A 367 -12.72 3.21 16.89
N THR A 368 -13.73 2.61 16.29
CA THR A 368 -14.03 1.19 16.42
C THR A 368 -14.05 0.56 15.05
N ALA A 369 -13.94 -0.76 15.00
CA ALA A 369 -14.17 -1.50 13.78
C ALA A 369 -14.86 -2.81 14.08
N GLU A 370 -15.91 -3.10 13.33
CA GLU A 370 -16.47 -4.45 13.27
C GLU A 370 -15.71 -5.22 12.20
N ILE A 371 -15.16 -6.38 12.56
CA ILE A 371 -14.38 -7.23 11.67
C ILE A 371 -15.09 -8.57 11.57
N ARG A 372 -15.44 -8.99 10.36
CA ARG A 372 -15.79 -10.38 10.07
C ARG A 372 -14.66 -10.99 9.24
N PRO A 373 -14.06 -12.11 9.69
CA PRO A 373 -12.97 -12.74 8.97
C PRO A 373 -13.34 -13.00 7.51
N GLY A 374 -12.41 -12.69 6.61
CA GLY A 374 -12.53 -13.03 5.20
C GLY A 374 -12.60 -14.54 4.99
N PRO A 375 -12.93 -14.99 3.76
CA PRO A 375 -12.95 -16.41 3.45
C PRO A 375 -11.55 -17.02 3.66
N ALA A 376 -11.50 -18.17 4.31
CA ALA A 376 -10.30 -18.99 4.30
C ALA A 376 -10.10 -19.57 2.89
N PHE A 377 -8.89 -19.49 2.36
CA PHE A 377 -8.50 -20.20 1.17
C PHE A 377 -7.09 -20.74 1.33
N GLU A 378 -6.82 -21.83 0.64
CA GLU A 378 -5.49 -22.40 0.52
C GLU A 378 -4.87 -21.90 -0.78
N LEU A 379 -3.62 -21.49 -0.71
CA LEU A 379 -2.85 -21.23 -1.92
C LEU A 379 -2.37 -22.56 -2.51
N PRO A 380 -2.46 -22.75 -3.83
CA PRO A 380 -1.91 -23.94 -4.45
C PRO A 380 -0.40 -24.00 -4.16
N ALA A 381 0.11 -25.17 -3.81
CA ALA A 381 1.54 -25.38 -3.69
C ALA A 381 2.19 -25.15 -5.06
N GLY A 382 3.25 -24.35 -5.09
CA GLY A 382 4.06 -24.18 -6.29
C GLY A 382 4.99 -25.37 -6.49
N ASP A 383 5.45 -25.57 -7.73
CA ASP A 383 6.45 -26.59 -8.02
C ASP A 383 7.73 -26.35 -7.21
N PRO A 384 8.36 -27.39 -6.64
CA PRO A 384 9.61 -27.25 -5.91
C PRO A 384 10.67 -26.55 -6.76
N LEU A 385 11.29 -25.52 -6.19
CA LEU A 385 12.31 -24.71 -6.85
C LEU A 385 13.47 -24.46 -5.89
N ARG A 386 14.69 -24.66 -6.39
CA ARG A 386 15.93 -24.22 -5.74
C ARG A 386 16.75 -23.45 -6.75
N VAL A 387 17.25 -22.29 -6.36
CA VAL A 387 17.98 -21.37 -7.24
C VAL A 387 19.07 -20.66 -6.46
N GLU A 388 20.23 -20.45 -7.08
CA GLU A 388 21.31 -19.64 -6.54
C GLU A 388 21.57 -18.47 -7.50
N GLY A 389 21.75 -17.27 -6.95
CA GLY A 389 22.00 -16.07 -7.75
C GLY A 389 23.44 -16.01 -8.32
N PRO A 390 23.66 -15.35 -9.47
CA PRO A 390 22.69 -14.59 -10.25
C PRO A 390 21.77 -15.48 -11.09
N ALA A 391 20.46 -15.31 -10.95
CA ALA A 391 19.49 -16.11 -11.69
C ALA A 391 18.17 -15.36 -11.95
N LEU A 392 17.54 -15.69 -13.07
CA LEU A 392 16.22 -15.24 -13.44
C LEU A 392 15.19 -16.32 -13.09
N VAL A 393 14.15 -15.96 -12.34
CA VAL A 393 13.00 -16.83 -12.07
C VAL A 393 11.74 -16.19 -12.64
N GLU A 394 11.15 -16.85 -13.63
CA GLU A 394 9.90 -16.44 -14.25
C GLU A 394 8.70 -16.90 -13.40
N LEU A 395 7.80 -15.97 -13.10
CA LEU A 395 6.55 -16.23 -12.37
C LEU A 395 5.36 -15.94 -13.30
N PRO A 396 4.16 -16.51 -13.05
CA PRO A 396 3.01 -16.35 -13.93
C PRO A 396 2.59 -14.90 -14.25
N GLY A 397 2.95 -13.93 -13.41
CA GLY A 397 2.63 -12.51 -13.60
C GLY A 397 3.75 -11.54 -13.19
N ALA A 398 4.95 -12.04 -12.93
CA ALA A 398 6.08 -11.23 -12.49
C ALA A 398 7.41 -11.90 -12.89
N THR A 399 8.50 -11.18 -12.72
CA THR A 399 9.85 -11.72 -12.92
C THR A 399 10.65 -11.43 -11.66
N CYS A 400 11.31 -12.46 -11.13
CA CYS A 400 12.18 -12.37 -9.97
C CYS A 400 13.64 -12.45 -10.41
N TRP A 401 14.43 -11.49 -9.96
CA TRP A 401 15.87 -11.49 -10.15
C TRP A 401 16.55 -11.84 -8.82
N VAL A 402 17.24 -12.98 -8.79
CA VAL A 402 17.99 -13.44 -7.62
C VAL A 402 19.41 -12.90 -7.78
N ASP A 403 19.78 -11.87 -6.99
CA ASP A 403 21.13 -11.29 -7.04
C ASP A 403 22.21 -12.27 -6.53
N PRO A 404 23.49 -12.10 -6.94
CA PRO A 404 24.60 -12.90 -6.42
C PRO A 404 24.66 -12.94 -4.89
N GLY A 405 24.88 -14.13 -4.31
CA GLY A 405 24.91 -14.33 -2.87
C GLY A 405 23.54 -14.52 -2.21
N TRP A 406 22.45 -14.52 -3.00
CA TRP A 406 21.13 -14.95 -2.58
C TRP A 406 20.82 -16.36 -3.08
N GLU A 407 20.11 -17.11 -2.24
CA GLU A 407 19.62 -18.46 -2.54
C GLU A 407 18.11 -18.45 -2.39
N GLY A 408 17.39 -19.11 -3.28
CA GLY A 408 15.94 -19.21 -3.27
C GLY A 408 15.47 -20.65 -3.10
N VAL A 409 14.50 -20.86 -2.21
CA VAL A 409 13.83 -22.15 -2.01
C VAL A 409 12.32 -21.96 -2.00
N ARG A 410 11.62 -22.79 -2.79
CA ARG A 410 10.18 -23.01 -2.71
C ARG A 410 9.98 -24.52 -2.58
N ASP A 411 9.40 -24.97 -1.48
CA ASP A 411 9.16 -26.40 -1.24
C ASP A 411 7.80 -26.57 -0.55
N GLY A 412 6.82 -27.09 -1.29
CA GLY A 412 5.46 -27.32 -0.78
C GLY A 412 4.66 -26.05 -0.45
N SER A 413 5.18 -24.85 -0.74
CA SER A 413 4.52 -23.56 -0.54
C SER A 413 4.31 -22.82 -1.86
N SER A 414 3.45 -21.81 -1.85
CA SER A 414 3.22 -20.89 -2.98
C SER A 414 4.19 -19.71 -3.01
N THR A 415 5.24 -19.72 -2.18
CA THR A 415 6.13 -18.56 -1.97
C THR A 415 7.58 -19.00 -2.09
N LEU A 416 8.31 -18.35 -3.00
CA LEU A 416 9.76 -18.46 -3.09
C LEU A 416 10.38 -17.64 -1.95
N VAL A 417 11.09 -18.31 -1.05
CA VAL A 417 11.83 -17.67 0.03
C VAL A 417 13.26 -17.48 -0.43
N LEU A 418 13.67 -16.23 -0.58
CA LEU A 418 15.06 -15.88 -0.85
C LEU A 418 15.76 -15.56 0.47
N THR A 419 16.90 -16.19 0.69
CA THR A 419 17.73 -15.97 1.86
C THR A 419 19.14 -15.58 1.45
N ARG A 420 19.73 -14.67 2.22
CA ARG A 420 21.14 -14.33 2.09
C ARG A 420 21.96 -15.04 3.17
N SER A 421 23.04 -15.70 2.76
CA SER A 421 23.99 -16.38 3.64
C SER A 421 24.91 -15.44 4.42
#